data_AF-A0A349N3Q1-F1
#
_entry.id   AF-A0A349N3Q1-F1
#
_cell.length_a   1.000
_cell.length_b   1.000
_cell.length_c   1.000
_cell.angle_alpha   90.00
_cell.angle_beta   90.00
_cell.angle_gamma   90.00
#
_symmetry.space_group_name_H-M   'P 1'
#
loop_
_entity.id
_entity.type
_entity.pdbx_description
1 polymer ?
#
loop_
_entity_poly.entity_id
_entity_poly.type
_entity_poly.pdbx_seq_one_letter_code
_entity_poly.pdbx_strand_id
1 'polypeptide(L)'
;GGGLTSTAADYLQFVQMHLNKGMHNGERLLSPEAIELMRTNQLPAAVKNIGGLYPGNVFGLDFAIVENPEAFQGASQGTHWWWGIAGSWFWIDPVENLVFIGMIQNDDILYSLQTHAAARAAIYQ
;
A
#
# COMPACT_ATOMS: atom_id res chain seq x y z
N GLY A 1 4.21 -2.86 -14.73
CA GLY A 1 5.41 -2.07 -14.38
C GLY A 1 6.37 -2.87 -13.52
N GLY A 2 7.24 -3.69 -14.11
CA GLY A 2 8.17 -4.56 -13.35
C GLY A 2 9.66 -4.25 -13.56
N GLY A 3 10.00 -3.17 -14.26
CA GLY A 3 11.39 -2.87 -14.66
C GLY A 3 12.13 -1.85 -13.78
N LEU A 4 11.49 -1.32 -12.73
CA LEU A 4 12.13 -0.36 -11.84
C LEU A 4 12.91 -1.09 -10.74
N THR A 5 14.09 -0.56 -10.42
CA THR A 5 14.90 -0.94 -9.26
C THR A 5 15.13 0.29 -8.41
N SER A 6 15.15 0.13 -7.09
CA SER A 6 15.31 1.24 -6.14
C SER A 6 15.83 0.73 -4.80
N THR A 7 16.04 1.63 -3.84
CA THR A 7 16.39 1.31 -2.45
C THR A 7 15.21 1.53 -1.52
N ALA A 8 15.26 0.96 -0.31
CA ALA A 8 14.24 1.24 0.71
C ALA A 8 14.20 2.75 1.07
N ALA A 9 15.36 3.41 1.09
CA ALA A 9 15.45 4.84 1.38
C ALA A 9 14.80 5.69 0.29
N ASP A 10 15.03 5.37 -0.98
CA ASP A 10 14.42 6.09 -2.10
C ASP A 10 12.91 5.85 -2.17
N TYR A 11 12.47 4.61 -1.96
CA TYR A 11 11.04 4.29 -1.97
C TYR A 11 10.29 4.90 -0.77
N LEU A 12 10.98 5.08 0.36
CA LEU A 12 10.44 5.79 1.52
C LEU A 12 10.05 7.22 1.17
N GLN A 13 10.85 7.91 0.35
CA GLN A 13 10.53 9.29 -0.09
C GLN A 13 9.24 9.34 -0.91
N PHE A 14 9.01 8.35 -1.77
CA PHE A 14 7.79 8.23 -2.56
C PHE A 14 6.56 8.01 -1.68
N VAL A 15 6.61 7.03 -0.76
CA VAL A 15 5.45 6.75 0.11
C VAL A 15 5.19 7.90 1.09
N GLN A 16 6.25 8.57 1.58
CA GLN A 16 6.13 9.73 2.45
C GLN A 16 5.51 10.92 1.71
N MET A 17 5.86 11.14 0.43
CA MET A 17 5.23 12.16 -0.41
C MET A 17 3.73 11.91 -0.56
N HIS A 18 3.34 10.65 -0.72
CA HIS A 18 1.94 10.26 -0.81
C HIS A 18 1.20 10.48 0.52
N LEU A 19 1.80 10.10 1.66
CA LEU A 19 1.25 10.38 2.99
C LEU A 19 1.10 11.90 3.22
N ASN A 20 2.07 12.68 2.76
CA ASN A 20 2.07 14.15 2.81
C ASN A 20 1.19 14.81 1.74
N LYS A 21 0.22 14.09 1.17
CA LYS A 21 -0.76 14.62 0.20
C LYS A 21 -0.09 15.29 -1.01
N GLY A 22 0.93 14.64 -1.55
CA GLY A 22 1.58 15.04 -2.80
C GLY A 22 2.79 15.95 -2.62
N MET A 23 3.23 16.18 -1.38
CA MET A 23 4.31 17.12 -1.03
C MET A 23 5.61 16.37 -0.71
N HIS A 24 6.70 16.74 -1.36
CA HIS A 24 8.03 16.20 -1.09
C HIS A 24 9.02 17.36 -0.96
N ASN A 25 9.72 17.46 0.17
CA ASN A 25 10.74 18.50 0.41
C ASN A 25 10.28 19.95 0.11
N GLY A 26 9.01 20.25 0.40
CA GLY A 26 8.42 21.58 0.15
C GLY A 26 7.95 21.82 -1.28
N GLU A 27 8.13 20.86 -2.19
CA GLU A 27 7.63 20.90 -3.55
C GLU A 27 6.39 20.00 -3.73
N ARG A 28 5.37 20.53 -4.41
CA ARG A 28 4.16 19.79 -4.75
C ARG A 28 4.38 19.00 -6.04
N LEU A 29 4.52 17.68 -5.93
CA LEU A 29 4.62 16.77 -7.07
C LEU A 29 3.24 16.31 -7.56
N LEU A 30 2.29 16.11 -6.63
CA LEU A 30 0.89 15.77 -6.93
C LEU A 30 -0.06 16.69 -6.16
N SER A 31 -1.24 16.96 -6.74
CA SER A 31 -2.27 17.68 -6.01
C SER A 31 -2.87 16.77 -4.91
N PRO A 32 -3.38 17.33 -3.80
CA PRO A 32 -4.05 16.54 -2.78
C PRO A 32 -5.25 15.76 -3.35
N GLU A 33 -5.94 16.31 -4.35
CA GLU A 33 -7.06 15.68 -5.02
C GLU A 33 -6.63 14.49 -5.87
N ALA A 34 -5.46 14.55 -6.51
CA ALA A 34 -4.89 13.41 -7.23
C ALA A 34 -4.57 12.27 -6.26
N ILE A 35 -3.95 12.59 -5.11
CA ILE A 35 -3.70 11.62 -4.04
C ILE A 35 -4.99 10.97 -3.54
N GLU A 36 -6.03 11.78 -3.34
CA GLU A 36 -7.35 11.29 -2.93
C GLU A 36 -7.95 10.32 -3.95
N LEU A 37 -7.88 10.68 -5.23
CA LEU A 37 -8.39 9.85 -6.31
C LEU A 37 -7.65 8.50 -6.39
N MET A 38 -6.32 8.51 -6.24
CA MET A 38 -5.49 7.30 -6.26
C MET A 38 -5.87 6.32 -5.16
N ARG A 39 -6.18 6.82 -3.95
CA ARG A 39 -6.54 6.00 -2.78
C ARG A 39 -8.05 5.79 -2.60
N THR A 40 -8.86 6.09 -3.61
CA THR A 40 -10.31 5.83 -3.60
C THR A 40 -10.64 4.62 -4.46
N ASN A 41 -11.62 3.80 -4.06
CA ASN A 41 -12.07 2.66 -4.83
C ASN A 41 -12.53 3.07 -6.25
N GLN A 42 -11.86 2.53 -7.26
CA GLN A 42 -12.18 2.73 -8.69
C GLN A 42 -12.81 1.49 -9.33
N LEU A 43 -13.07 0.43 -8.54
CA LEU A 43 -13.72 -0.76 -9.05
C LEU A 43 -15.20 -0.47 -9.38
N PRO A 44 -15.73 -1.00 -10.49
CA PRO A 44 -17.16 -0.98 -10.76
C PRO A 44 -17.93 -1.67 -9.62
N ALA A 45 -19.15 -1.23 -9.33
CA ALA A 45 -19.95 -1.78 -8.23
C ALA A 45 -20.17 -3.31 -8.28
N ALA A 46 -20.08 -3.92 -9.47
CA ALA A 46 -20.17 -5.36 -9.65
C ALA A 46 -18.91 -6.12 -9.17
N VAL A 47 -17.77 -5.45 -9.05
CA VAL A 47 -16.49 -6.03 -8.62
C VAL A 47 -16.26 -5.67 -7.16
N LYS A 48 -16.45 -6.64 -6.27
CA LYS A 48 -16.47 -6.39 -4.82
C LYS A 48 -15.08 -6.27 -4.17
N ASN A 49 -14.05 -6.88 -4.74
CA ASN A 49 -12.69 -6.89 -4.20
C ASN A 49 -11.66 -7.31 -5.26
N ILE A 50 -10.38 -7.27 -4.90
CA ILE A 50 -9.25 -7.63 -5.76
C ILE A 50 -8.87 -9.12 -5.76
N GLY A 51 -9.74 -9.98 -5.24
CA GLY A 51 -9.56 -11.43 -5.22
C GLY A 51 -9.27 -12.02 -3.82
N GLY A 52 -9.41 -13.34 -3.73
CA GLY A 52 -9.40 -14.06 -2.45
C GLY A 52 -8.04 -14.13 -1.74
N LEU A 53 -6.93 -13.86 -2.43
CA LEU A 53 -5.59 -13.81 -1.81
C LEU A 53 -5.42 -12.59 -0.90
N TYR A 54 -6.18 -11.52 -1.13
CA TYR A 54 -6.11 -10.28 -0.37
C TYR A 54 -7.52 -9.86 0.06
N PRO A 55 -8.15 -10.62 0.97
CA PRO A 55 -9.51 -10.33 1.40
C PRO A 55 -9.59 -8.95 2.04
N GLY A 56 -10.76 -8.31 1.96
CA GLY A 56 -11.00 -6.99 2.53
C GLY A 56 -10.39 -5.82 1.76
N ASN A 57 -9.88 -6.05 0.56
CA ASN A 57 -9.26 -5.01 -0.26
C ASN A 57 -10.01 -4.75 -1.57
N VAL A 58 -10.10 -3.48 -1.93
CA VAL A 58 -10.54 -2.97 -3.23
C VAL A 58 -9.34 -2.38 -3.99
N PHE A 59 -9.56 -1.76 -5.15
CA PHE A 59 -8.47 -1.19 -5.96
C PHE A 59 -8.78 0.26 -6.34
N GLY A 60 -7.78 1.11 -6.20
CA GLY A 60 -7.80 2.49 -6.66
C GLY A 60 -7.05 2.68 -7.97
N LEU A 61 -6.43 3.85 -8.15
CA LEU A 61 -5.44 4.05 -9.21
C LEU A 61 -4.08 3.67 -8.64
N ASP A 62 -3.46 2.64 -9.22
CA ASP A 62 -2.17 2.03 -8.86
C ASP A 62 -2.09 1.26 -7.52
N PHE A 63 -3.05 1.40 -6.61
CA PHE A 63 -2.97 0.77 -5.28
C PHE A 63 -4.15 -0.13 -4.94
N ALA A 64 -3.86 -1.20 -4.19
CA ALA A 64 -4.88 -1.86 -3.38
C ALA A 64 -5.23 -0.97 -2.19
N ILE A 65 -6.49 -0.99 -1.77
CA ILE A 65 -7.00 -0.16 -0.67
C ILE A 65 -7.75 -1.06 0.31
N VAL A 66 -7.43 -0.92 1.60
CA VAL A 66 -8.12 -1.64 2.68
C VAL A 66 -9.51 -1.07 2.87
N GLU A 67 -10.54 -1.90 2.67
CA GLU A 67 -11.95 -1.58 2.91
C GLU A 67 -12.46 -2.24 4.19
N ASN A 68 -11.94 -3.44 4.53
CA ASN A 68 -12.26 -4.16 5.76
C ASN A 68 -10.98 -4.42 6.58
N PRO A 69 -10.73 -3.61 7.64
CA PRO A 69 -9.57 -3.74 8.53
C PRO A 69 -9.41 -5.13 9.18
N GLU A 70 -10.51 -5.75 9.62
CA GLU A 70 -10.46 -7.06 10.30
C GLU A 70 -9.91 -8.15 9.37
N ALA A 71 -10.28 -8.09 8.09
CA ALA A 71 -9.79 -9.02 7.08
C ALA A 71 -8.31 -8.78 6.69
N PHE A 72 -7.72 -7.65 7.10
CA PHE A 72 -6.37 -7.24 6.72
C PHE A 72 -5.46 -6.92 7.92
N GLN A 73 -5.61 -7.71 9.00
CA GLN A 73 -4.76 -7.65 10.19
C GLN A 73 -4.79 -6.27 10.90
N GLY A 74 -5.95 -5.62 10.93
CA GLY A 74 -6.18 -4.40 11.72
C GLY A 74 -5.69 -3.11 11.05
N ALA A 75 -5.07 -3.18 9.87
CA ALA A 75 -4.69 -1.98 9.13
C ALA A 75 -5.90 -1.09 8.85
N SER A 76 -5.73 0.23 9.01
CA SER A 76 -6.84 1.18 8.95
C SER A 76 -7.54 1.15 7.58
N GLN A 77 -8.87 1.38 7.58
CA GLN A 77 -9.61 1.56 6.34
C GLN A 77 -9.05 2.76 5.56
N GLY A 78 -8.82 2.60 4.25
CA GLY A 78 -8.15 3.60 3.41
C GLY A 78 -6.62 3.49 3.39
N THR A 79 -6.02 2.58 4.17
CA THR A 79 -4.62 2.18 3.98
C THR A 79 -4.47 1.67 2.56
N HIS A 80 -3.49 2.20 1.82
CA HIS A 80 -3.24 1.81 0.44
C HIS A 80 -1.83 1.26 0.29
N TRP A 81 -1.71 0.23 -0.55
CA TRP A 81 -0.54 -0.64 -0.56
C TRP A 81 -0.38 -1.36 -1.89
N TRP A 82 0.83 -1.87 -2.12
CA TRP A 82 1.11 -2.81 -3.19
C TRP A 82 2.36 -3.63 -2.89
N TRP A 83 2.70 -4.56 -3.78
CA TRP A 83 3.86 -5.42 -3.66
C TRP A 83 4.47 -5.73 -5.04
N GLY A 84 5.75 -6.10 -5.02
CA GLY A 84 6.54 -6.50 -6.17
C GLY A 84 7.00 -7.94 -6.03
N ILE A 85 7.03 -8.66 -7.15
CA ILE A 85 7.25 -10.12 -7.16
C ILE A 85 8.62 -10.55 -6.63
N ALA A 86 9.62 -9.67 -6.66
CA ALA A 86 10.94 -9.92 -6.07
C ALA A 86 11.00 -9.65 -4.55
N GLY A 87 9.85 -9.50 -3.87
CA GLY A 87 9.79 -9.40 -2.41
C GLY A 87 9.93 -7.99 -1.85
N SER A 88 9.63 -6.95 -2.64
CA SER A 88 9.45 -5.59 -2.12
C SER A 88 7.97 -5.32 -1.87
N TRP A 89 7.60 -4.65 -0.77
CA TRP A 89 6.23 -4.21 -0.53
C TRP A 89 6.20 -2.94 0.31
N PHE A 90 5.06 -2.27 0.31
CA PHE A 90 4.85 -1.08 1.12
C PHE A 90 3.38 -0.92 1.48
N TRP A 91 3.09 -0.09 2.48
CA TRP A 91 1.77 0.50 2.68
C TRP A 91 1.88 1.92 3.23
N ILE A 92 0.80 2.68 3.04
CA ILE A 92 0.64 4.04 3.51
C ILE A 92 -0.70 4.12 4.24
N ASP A 93 -0.66 4.49 5.51
CA ASP A 93 -1.82 4.63 6.37
C ASP A 93 -2.00 6.10 6.79
N PRO A 94 -2.96 6.81 6.18
CA PRO A 94 -3.23 8.20 6.51
C PRO A 94 -3.95 8.39 7.86
N VAL A 95 -4.56 7.33 8.41
CA VAL A 95 -5.27 7.37 9.70
C VAL A 95 -4.25 7.38 10.83
N GLU A 96 -3.29 6.46 10.78
CA GLU A 96 -2.21 6.35 11.77
C GLU A 96 -0.99 7.25 11.47
N ASN A 97 -1.05 8.02 10.39
CA ASN A 97 0.05 8.86 9.88
C ASN A 97 1.37 8.05 9.74
N LEU A 98 1.27 6.88 9.11
CA LEU A 98 2.32 5.87 9.06
C LEU A 98 2.62 5.44 7.62
N VAL A 99 3.88 5.19 7.33
CA VAL A 99 4.33 4.48 6.12
C VAL A 99 5.21 3.31 6.50
N PHE A 100 5.20 2.26 5.69
CA PHE A 100 6.08 1.11 5.86
C PHE A 100 6.66 0.69 4.52
N ILE A 101 7.94 0.29 4.52
CA ILE A 101 8.61 -0.35 3.40
C ILE A 101 9.25 -1.66 3.87
N GLY A 102 9.06 -2.74 3.11
CA GLY A 102 9.75 -4.02 3.28
C GLY A 102 10.45 -4.44 1.99
N MET A 103 11.65 -5.01 2.10
CA MET A 103 12.42 -5.53 0.98
C MET A 103 13.18 -6.78 1.42
N ILE A 104 12.73 -7.96 0.98
CA ILE A 104 13.30 -9.26 1.38
C ILE A 104 14.05 -10.00 0.27
N GLN A 105 14.00 -9.51 -0.98
CA GLN A 105 14.66 -10.11 -2.15
C GLN A 105 14.34 -11.62 -2.29
N ASN A 106 13.06 -11.93 -2.34
CA ASN A 106 12.51 -13.28 -2.40
C ASN A 106 11.26 -13.30 -3.29
N ASP A 107 11.10 -14.35 -4.09
CA ASP A 107 9.99 -14.50 -5.05
C ASP A 107 8.94 -15.56 -4.65
N ASP A 108 9.13 -16.24 -3.52
CA ASP A 108 8.11 -17.10 -2.94
C ASP A 108 6.92 -16.26 -2.43
N ILE A 109 5.80 -16.38 -3.12
CA ILE A 109 4.56 -15.66 -2.81
C ILE A 109 3.94 -16.09 -1.48
N LEU A 110 4.01 -17.38 -1.11
CA LEU A 110 3.42 -17.86 0.13
C LEU A 110 4.22 -17.35 1.33
N TYR A 111 5.54 -17.34 1.22
CA TYR A 111 6.40 -16.70 2.20
C TYR A 111 6.09 -15.20 2.32
N SER A 112 6.00 -14.50 1.19
CA SER A 112 5.69 -13.06 1.15
C SER A 112 4.36 -12.75 1.84
N LEU A 113 3.30 -13.52 1.56
CA LEU A 113 2.00 -13.35 2.22
C LEU A 113 2.08 -13.48 3.74
N GLN A 114 2.82 -14.47 4.24
CA GLN A 114 3.03 -14.68 5.67
C GLN A 114 3.81 -13.51 6.29
N THR A 115 4.91 -13.09 5.67
CA THR A 115 5.73 -11.98 6.14
C THR A 115 4.96 -10.67 6.15
N HIS A 116 4.18 -10.38 5.11
CA HIS A 116 3.36 -9.17 5.05
C HIS A 116 2.29 -9.16 6.15
N ALA A 117 1.61 -10.30 6.38
CA ALA A 117 0.61 -10.42 7.43
C ALA A 117 1.22 -10.28 8.83
N ALA A 118 2.37 -10.91 9.07
CA ALA A 118 3.10 -10.78 10.33
C ALA A 118 3.57 -9.34 10.58
N ALA A 119 4.06 -8.65 9.56
CA ALA A 119 4.47 -7.24 9.66
C ALA A 119 3.29 -6.34 10.05
N ARG A 120 2.14 -6.45 9.36
CA ARG A 120 0.93 -5.70 9.74
C ARG A 120 0.47 -6.03 11.15
N ALA A 121 0.37 -7.31 11.47
CA ALA A 121 -0.06 -7.78 12.78
C ALA A 121 0.89 -7.40 13.92
N ALA A 122 2.13 -6.99 13.64
CA ALA A 122 3.05 -6.47 14.66
C ALA A 122 2.96 -4.94 14.83
N ILE A 123 2.56 -4.22 13.77
CA ILE A 123 2.45 -2.76 13.76
C ILE A 123 1.10 -2.28 14.29
N TYR A 124 0.02 -3.02 14.01
CA TYR A 124 -1.36 -2.63 14.32
C TYR A 124 -1.98 -3.36 15.55
N GLN A 125 -1.16 -3.89 16.47
CA GLN A 125 -1.68 -4.45 17.74
C GLN A 125 -2.14 -3.37 18.71
#